data_AF-A0A436BLT3-F1
#
_entry.id   AF-A0A436BLT3-F1
#
_cell.length_a   1.000
_cell.length_b   1.000
_cell.length_c   1.000
_cell.angle_alpha   90.00
_cell.angle_beta   90.00
_cell.angle_gamma   90.00
#
_symmetry.space_group_name_H-M   'P 1'
#
loop_
_entity.id
_entity.type
_entity.pdbx_description
1 polymer ?
#
loop_
_entity_poly.entity_id
_entity_poly.type
_entity_poly.pdbx_seq_one_letter_code
_entity_poly.pdbx_strand_id
1 'polypeptide(L)'
;LQDEVRNFDPRLALDGGADGLNPYRTIAAEAARFLEIEGRIAVEIGHTQRNEVCEIFTAAGYVPGSVFRDLGGNDRVIVFERIKP
;
A
#
# COMPACT_ATOMS: atom_id res chain seq x y z
N LEU A 1 15.58 -2.29 10.12
CA LEU A 1 15.68 -0.87 9.72
C LEU A 1 17.09 -0.38 9.98
N GLN A 2 17.56 0.59 9.20
CA GLN A 2 18.80 1.31 9.51
C GLN A 2 18.64 2.08 10.84
N ASP A 3 19.75 2.29 11.54
CA ASP A 3 19.74 2.87 12.89
C ASP A 3 19.24 4.32 12.88
N GLU A 4 19.52 5.06 11.82
CA GLU A 4 19.08 6.45 11.65
C GLU A 4 17.55 6.53 11.56
N VAL A 5 16.92 5.69 10.73
CA VAL A 5 15.46 5.68 10.56
C VAL A 5 14.78 5.28 11.86
N ARG A 6 15.26 4.22 12.52
CA ARG A 6 14.69 3.74 13.78
C ARG A 6 14.77 4.79 14.90
N ASN A 7 15.85 5.57 14.93
CA ASN A 7 16.15 6.48 16.04
C ASN A 7 15.62 7.90 15.82
N PHE A 8 15.35 8.31 14.58
CA PHE A 8 14.97 9.69 14.25
C PHE A 8 13.58 9.85 13.63
N ASP A 9 12.99 8.82 13.03
CA ASP A 9 11.61 8.93 12.53
C ASP A 9 10.60 8.71 13.67
N PRO A 10 9.47 9.44 13.67
CA PRO A 10 8.39 9.19 14.63
C PRO A 10 7.95 7.72 14.56
N ARG A 11 7.85 7.05 15.71
CA ARG A 11 7.49 5.62 15.74
C ARG A 11 6.16 5.31 15.02
N LEU A 12 5.21 6.24 15.06
CA LEU A 12 3.94 6.12 14.34
C LEU A 12 4.10 6.07 12.80
N ALA A 13 5.16 6.70 12.27
CA ALA A 13 5.48 6.64 10.84
C ALA A 13 6.10 5.29 10.43
N LEU A 14 6.59 4.50 11.40
CA LEU A 14 7.25 3.21 11.17
C LEU A 14 6.40 2.01 11.61
N ASP A 15 5.32 2.25 12.35
CA ASP A 15 4.48 1.20 12.93
C ASP A 15 3.43 0.72 11.92
N GLY A 16 3.75 -0.38 11.22
CA GLY A 16 2.79 -1.09 10.38
C GLY A 16 2.07 -2.23 11.10
N GLY A 17 2.18 -2.36 12.42
CA GLY A 17 1.72 -3.53 13.17
C GLY A 17 2.67 -4.73 13.07
N ALA A 18 2.21 -5.89 13.55
CA ALA A 18 3.05 -7.09 13.70
C ALA A 18 3.66 -7.60 12.39
N ASP A 19 2.98 -7.41 11.26
CA ASP A 19 3.41 -7.80 9.92
C ASP A 19 3.74 -6.61 9.01
N GLY A 20 3.67 -5.39 9.53
CA GLY A 20 3.92 -4.18 8.75
C GLY A 20 2.78 -3.80 7.80
N LEU A 21 1.61 -4.44 7.85
CA LEU A 21 0.56 -4.29 6.84
C LEU A 21 -0.73 -3.57 7.31
N ASN A 22 -0.82 -3.17 8.57
CA ASN A 22 -2.02 -2.50 9.11
C ASN A 22 -2.46 -1.26 8.32
N PRO A 23 -1.55 -0.34 7.90
CA PRO A 23 -1.95 0.81 7.11
C PRO A 23 -2.63 0.43 5.79
N TYR A 24 -2.14 -0.61 5.09
CA TYR A 24 -2.75 -1.07 3.85
C TYR A 24 -4.16 -1.62 4.08
N ARG A 25 -4.38 -2.36 5.18
CA ARG A 25 -5.72 -2.86 5.55
C ARG A 25 -6.69 -1.72 5.80
N THR A 26 -6.26 -0.70 6.55
CA THR A 26 -7.09 0.49 6.82
C THR A 26 -7.40 1.27 5.54
N ILE A 27 -6.41 1.48 4.68
CA ILE A 27 -6.62 2.19 3.40
C ILE A 27 -7.58 1.40 2.52
N ALA A 28 -7.36 0.10 2.33
CA ALA A 28 -8.20 -0.73 1.47
C ALA A 28 -9.65 -0.79 1.95
N ALA A 29 -9.89 -0.85 3.27
CA ALA A 29 -11.25 -0.87 3.82
C ALA A 29 -11.99 0.47 3.66
N GLU A 30 -11.30 1.60 3.84
CA GLU A 30 -11.94 2.90 3.98
C GLU A 30 -11.83 3.80 2.74
N ALA A 31 -10.92 3.55 1.81
CA ALA A 31 -10.66 4.46 0.69
C ALA A 31 -11.85 4.63 -0.25
N ALA A 32 -12.71 3.61 -0.38
CA ALA A 32 -13.84 3.58 -1.30
C ALA A 32 -14.79 4.79 -1.19
N ARG A 33 -14.99 5.33 0.02
CA ARG A 33 -15.89 6.49 0.25
C ARG A 33 -15.25 7.85 -0.06
N PHE A 34 -13.95 7.88 -0.36
CA PHE A 34 -13.21 9.09 -0.70
C PHE A 34 -12.86 9.16 -2.20
N LEU A 35 -13.19 8.13 -2.97
CA LEU A 35 -12.89 8.07 -4.41
C LEU A 35 -14.09 8.55 -5.23
N GLU A 36 -13.80 9.40 -6.20
CA GLU A 36 -14.71 9.69 -7.30
C GLU A 36 -14.84 8.48 -8.24
N ILE A 37 -15.79 8.57 -9.17
CA ILE A 37 -15.91 7.61 -10.27
C ILE A 37 -14.56 7.51 -11.00
N GLU A 38 -14.08 6.28 -11.23
CA GLU A 38 -12.78 6.00 -11.87
C GLU A 38 -11.55 6.49 -11.06
N GLY A 39 -11.77 6.84 -9.79
CA GLY A 39 -10.71 7.11 -8.83
C GLY A 39 -9.79 5.90 -8.62
N ARG A 40 -8.52 6.19 -8.38
CA ARG A 40 -7.46 5.20 -8.18
C ARG A 40 -6.80 5.39 -6.81
N ILE A 41 -6.23 4.32 -6.28
CA ILE A 41 -5.39 4.35 -5.09
C ILE A 41 -3.97 4.00 -5.52
N ALA A 42 -2.98 4.78 -5.10
CA ALA A 42 -1.58 4.43 -5.25
C ALA A 42 -0.97 4.31 -3.86
N VAL A 43 -0.33 3.17 -3.56
CA VAL A 43 0.37 2.96 -2.28
C VAL A 43 1.83 2.62 -2.52
N GLU A 44 2.69 3.18 -1.69
CA GLU A 44 4.09 2.78 -1.60
C GLU A 44 4.21 1.50 -0.75
N ILE A 45 5.06 0.57 -1.17
CA ILE A 45 5.28 -0.71 -0.51
C ILE A 45 6.76 -0.94 -0.18
N GLY A 46 7.02 -1.79 0.80
CA GLY A 46 8.31 -2.47 0.91
C GLY A 46 8.51 -3.41 -0.28
N HIS A 47 9.73 -3.52 -0.79
CA HIS A 47 10.05 -4.23 -2.03
C HIS A 47 9.64 -5.73 -2.08
N THR A 48 9.41 -6.35 -0.92
CA THR A 48 8.96 -7.74 -0.81
C THR A 48 7.46 -7.89 -0.59
N GLN A 49 6.71 -6.80 -0.33
CA GLN A 49 5.33 -6.85 0.17
C GLN A 49 4.28 -6.82 -0.95
N ARG A 50 4.70 -6.92 -2.21
CA ARG A 50 3.80 -6.77 -3.36
C ARG A 50 2.61 -7.72 -3.30
N ASN A 51 2.85 -8.99 -2.99
CA ASN A 51 1.81 -10.01 -3.04
C ASN A 51 0.79 -9.80 -1.92
N GLU A 52 1.25 -9.58 -0.68
CA GLU A 52 0.38 -9.36 0.47
C GLU A 52 -0.47 -8.09 0.32
N VAL A 53 0.12 -7.01 -0.22
CA VAL A 53 -0.64 -5.77 -0.46
C VAL A 53 -1.66 -5.98 -1.58
N CYS A 54 -1.33 -6.69 -2.65
CA CYS A 54 -2.30 -7.04 -3.69
C CYS A 54 -3.47 -7.88 -3.13
N GLU A 55 -3.20 -8.86 -2.27
CA GLU A 55 -4.23 -9.69 -1.64
C GLU A 55 -5.17 -8.85 -0.76
N ILE A 56 -4.63 -7.95 0.06
CA ILE A 56 -5.42 -7.03 0.90
C ILE A 56 -6.38 -6.19 0.05
N PHE A 57 -5.88 -5.56 -1.01
CA PHE A 57 -6.70 -4.71 -1.87
C PHE A 57 -7.70 -5.51 -2.70
N THR A 58 -7.33 -6.71 -3.17
CA THR A 58 -8.24 -7.59 -3.91
C THR A 58 -9.40 -8.05 -3.03
N ALA A 59 -9.13 -8.42 -1.78
CA ALA A 59 -10.15 -8.79 -0.80
C ALA A 59 -11.12 -7.63 -0.50
N ALA A 60 -10.68 -6.39 -0.66
CA ALA A 60 -11.49 -5.18 -0.50
C ALA A 60 -12.23 -4.74 -1.79
N GLY A 61 -12.15 -5.51 -2.88
CA GLY A 61 -12.87 -5.24 -4.12
C GLY A 61 -12.14 -4.32 -5.11
N TYR A 62 -10.82 -4.20 -4.96
CA TYR A 62 -9.96 -3.50 -5.93
C TYR A 62 -9.25 -4.48 -6.84
N VAL A 63 -8.78 -4.01 -7.99
CA VAL A 63 -7.89 -4.75 -8.89
C VAL A 63 -6.53 -4.06 -8.97
N PRO A 64 -5.43 -4.82 -8.92
CA PRO A 64 -4.11 -4.26 -9.18
C PRO A 64 -4.00 -3.86 -10.65
N GLY A 65 -3.66 -2.60 -10.89
CA GLY A 65 -3.28 -2.06 -12.17
C GLY A 65 -1.76 -2.05 -12.34
N SER A 66 -1.20 -0.86 -12.52
CA SER A 66 0.24 -0.69 -12.76
C SER A 66 1.09 -0.86 -11.50
N VAL A 67 2.28 -1.44 -11.66
CA VAL A 67 3.34 -1.48 -10.65
C VAL A 67 4.53 -0.67 -11.16
N PHE A 68 4.98 0.28 -10.35
CA PHE A 68 6.13 1.14 -10.67
C PHE A 68 7.32 0.76 -9.79
N ARG A 69 8.50 0.77 -10.41
CA ARG A 69 9.77 0.48 -9.75
C ARG A 69 10.49 1.76 -9.34
N ASP A 70 11.21 1.71 -8.23
CA ASP A 70 12.14 2.77 -7.86
C ASP A 70 13.42 2.73 -8.72
N LEU A 71 14.33 3.69 -8.51
CA LEU A 71 15.61 3.77 -9.23
C LEU A 71 16.53 2.56 -8.97
N GLY A 72 16.29 1.81 -7.88
CA GLY A 72 16.97 0.57 -7.57
C GLY A 72 16.38 -0.66 -8.26
N GLY A 73 15.31 -0.48 -9.06
CA GLY A 73 14.64 -1.57 -9.77
C GLY A 73 13.68 -2.39 -8.92
N ASN A 74 13.39 -1.95 -7.69
CA ASN A 74 12.47 -2.64 -6.79
C ASN A 74 11.04 -2.18 -7.01
N ASP A 75 10.08 -3.11 -6.96
CA ASP A 75 8.66 -2.75 -6.95
C ASP A 75 8.39 -1.84 -5.74
N ARG A 76 7.86 -0.65 -6.00
CA ARG A 76 7.74 0.41 -4.99
C ARG A 76 6.33 0.96 -4.89
N VAL A 77 5.63 1.15 -6.00
CA VAL A 77 4.27 1.67 -6.00
C VAL A 77 3.35 0.73 -6.74
N ILE A 78 2.22 0.40 -6.12
CA ILE A 78 1.12 -0.32 -6.78
C ILE A 78 -0.07 0.63 -6.91
N VAL A 79 -0.66 0.66 -8.10
CA VAL A 79 -1.91 1.38 -8.36
C VAL A 79 -3.06 0.39 -8.40
N PHE A 80 -4.13 0.71 -7.69
CA PHE A 80 -5.35 -0.07 -7.61
C PHE A 80 -6.54 0.71 -8.15
N GLU A 81 -7.41 0.00 -8.85
CA GLU A 81 -8.68 0.53 -9.37
C GLU A 81 -9.82 -0.24 -8.72
N ARG A 82 -10.98 0.41 -8.53
CA ARG A 82 -12.13 -0.26 -7.95
C ARG A 82 -12.94 -0.97 -9.04
N ILE A 83 -13.30 -2.23 -8.82
CA ILE A 83 -14.26 -2.91 -9.70
C ILE A 83 -15.62 -2.25 -9.45
N LYS A 84 -16.25 -1.72 -10.50
CA LYS A 84 -17.63 -1.25 -10.40
C LYS A 84 -18.51 -2.47 -10.03
N PRO A 85 -19.35 -2.39 -8.98
CA PRO A 85 -20.30 -3.46 -8.67
C PRO A 85 -21.29 -3.68 -9.82
#